data_AF-A0A7V1XHM8-F1
#
_entry.id   AF-A0A7V1XHM8-F1
#
_cell.length_a   1.000
_cell.length_b   1.000
_cell.length_c   1.000
_cell.angle_alpha   90.00
_cell.angle_beta   90.00
_cell.angle_gamma   90.00
#
_symmetry.space_group_name_H-M   'P 1'
#
loop_
_entity.id
_entity.type
_entity.pdbx_description
1 polymer ?
#
loop_
_entity_poly.entity_id
_entity_poly.type
_entity_poly.pdbx_seq_one_letter_code
_entity_poly.pdbx_strand_id
1 'polypeptide(L)'
;MKKFYTAVRDFILRYPAILAAYLIYSYYFISTMDFYIRFKHRHFGTTEALQHFDTVLWMWLLAFLLVKVIELRERLHQKEREMLEKQHDIELKETQIQTLHEVILTLKHEINNPLAIILGYIRLLRKQVNDPDAVKKIDEIEHASQRINHALKEFSAAQVYEVSNSPVGNLVDLSPYKETGKKATS
;
A
#
# COMPACT_ATOMS: atom_id res chain seq x y z
N MET A 1 38.11 7.16 14.34
CA MET A 1 37.92 8.00 13.14
C MET A 1 36.61 7.75 12.39
N LYS A 2 36.18 6.51 12.10
CA LYS A 2 34.91 6.24 11.38
C LYS A 2 33.64 6.79 12.05
N LYS A 3 33.53 6.74 13.39
CA LYS A 3 32.37 7.26 14.14
C LYS A 3 32.20 8.78 14.06
N PHE A 4 33.32 9.52 13.98
CA PHE A 4 33.29 10.97 13.83
C PHE A 4 32.81 11.37 12.43
N TYR A 5 33.28 10.64 11.41
CA TYR A 5 32.86 10.87 10.02
C TYR A 5 31.37 10.60 9.81
N THR A 6 30.82 9.55 10.41
CA THR A 6 29.37 9.26 10.34
C THR A 6 28.54 10.27 11.11
N ALA A 7 29.00 10.73 12.28
CA ALA A 7 28.31 11.77 13.05
C ALA A 7 28.29 13.13 12.34
N VAL A 8 29.42 13.51 11.72
CA VAL A 8 29.52 14.72 10.89
C VAL A 8 28.64 14.58 9.64
N ARG A 9 28.64 13.42 8.97
CA ARG A 9 27.78 13.15 7.82
C ARG A 9 26.30 13.24 8.19
N ASP A 10 25.89 12.64 9.29
CA ASP A 10 24.49 12.70 9.75
C ASP A 10 24.09 14.11 10.17
N PHE A 11 25.00 14.89 10.78
CA PHE A 11 24.74 16.30 11.10
C PHE A 11 24.58 17.16 9.85
N ILE A 12 25.45 16.98 8.84
CA ILE A 12 25.36 17.63 7.53
C ILE A 12 24.05 17.27 6.83
N LEU A 13 23.64 15.99 6.89
CA LEU A 13 22.40 15.51 6.28
C LEU A 13 21.13 15.95 7.02
N ARG A 14 21.23 16.19 8.34
CA ARG A 14 20.10 16.57 9.19
C ARG A 14 19.80 18.06 9.17
N TYR A 15 20.82 18.92 8.98
CA TYR A 15 20.64 20.37 8.94
C TYR A 15 21.42 21.05 7.81
N PRO A 16 21.11 20.73 6.53
CA PRO A 16 21.82 21.31 5.39
C PRO A 16 21.68 22.84 5.32
N ALA A 17 20.54 23.38 5.77
CA ALA A 17 20.29 24.83 5.82
C ALA A 17 21.19 25.56 6.83
N ILE A 18 21.46 24.95 8.00
CA ILE A 18 22.31 25.55 9.04
C ILE A 18 23.76 25.57 8.58
N LEU A 19 24.21 24.51 7.92
CA LEU A 19 25.57 24.43 7.39
C LEU A 19 25.80 25.41 6.25
N ALA A 20 24.82 25.54 5.35
CA ALA A 20 24.83 26.58 4.32
C ALA A 20 24.88 27.98 4.94
N ALA A 21 24.08 28.25 5.98
CA ALA A 21 24.12 29.53 6.68
C ALA A 21 25.51 29.81 7.28
N TYR A 22 26.13 28.84 7.96
CA TYR A 22 27.48 29.02 8.51
C TYR A 22 28.54 29.29 7.43
N LEU A 23 28.46 28.61 6.28
CA LEU A 23 29.37 28.85 5.16
C LEU A 23 29.17 30.25 4.54
N ILE A 24 27.92 30.68 4.37
CA ILE A 24 27.58 32.02 3.86
C ILE A 24 28.10 33.10 4.82
N TYR A 25 27.82 32.98 6.12
CA TYR A 25 28.26 33.96 7.11
C TYR A 25 29.78 33.99 7.29
N SER A 26 30.44 32.83 7.28
CA SER A 26 31.90 32.76 7.36
C SER A 26 32.56 33.41 6.15
N TYR A 27 32.03 33.19 4.94
CA TYR A 27 32.53 33.83 3.73
C TYR A 27 32.27 35.34 3.72
N TYR A 28 31.08 35.76 4.14
CA TYR A 28 30.75 37.19 4.25
C TYR A 28 31.68 37.92 5.22
N PHE A 29 32.02 37.28 6.34
CA PHE A 29 32.97 37.81 7.32
C PHE A 29 34.36 37.97 6.72
N ILE A 30 34.87 36.96 6.01
CA ILE A 30 36.18 37.01 5.34
C ILE A 30 36.18 38.11 4.27
N SER A 31 35.14 38.17 3.43
CA SER A 31 35.01 39.19 2.39
C SER A 31 34.94 40.61 2.96
N THR A 32 34.24 40.80 4.08
CA THR A 32 34.13 42.11 4.76
C THR A 32 35.46 42.50 5.39
N MET A 33 36.17 41.53 5.99
CA MET A 33 37.50 41.75 6.55
C MET A 33 38.51 42.15 5.45
N ASP A 34 38.48 41.45 4.31
CA ASP A 34 39.37 41.69 3.18
C ASP A 34 39.09 43.06 2.52
N PHE A 35 37.80 43.44 2.41
CA PHE A 35 37.39 44.79 2.02
C PHE A 35 37.89 45.86 3.01
N TYR A 36 37.78 45.63 4.31
CA TYR A 36 38.21 46.58 5.34
C TYR A 36 39.73 46.78 5.34
N ILE A 37 40.50 45.71 5.15
CA ILE A 37 41.96 45.76 5.05
C ILE A 37 42.39 46.51 3.78
N ARG A 38 41.72 46.27 2.64
CA ARG A 38 42.00 46.97 1.36
C ARG A 38 41.57 48.45 1.38
N PHE A 39 40.45 48.77 2.02
CA PHE A 39 39.95 50.14 2.19
C PHE A 39 40.96 51.05 2.92
N LYS A 40 41.76 50.49 3.82
CA LYS A 40 42.77 51.24 4.58
C LYS A 40 43.99 51.66 3.73
N HIS A 41 44.16 51.16 2.50
CA HIS A 41 45.43 51.31 1.75
C HIS A 41 45.43 52.03 0.39
N ARG A 42 44.30 52.34 -0.30
CA ARG A 42 44.30 53.30 -1.45
C ARG A 42 42.90 53.66 -2.00
N HIS A 43 42.84 54.79 -2.72
CA HIS A 43 41.66 55.32 -3.43
C HIS A 43 41.11 54.38 -4.53
N PHE A 44 39.78 54.26 -4.57
CA PHE A 44 38.96 53.33 -5.34
C PHE A 44 39.15 53.34 -6.87
N GLY A 45 39.33 52.15 -7.46
CA GLY A 45 39.01 51.86 -8.86
C GLY A 45 37.63 51.21 -8.97
N THR A 46 36.78 51.66 -9.88
CA THR A 46 35.39 51.21 -10.10
C THR A 46 35.25 49.71 -10.44
N THR A 47 36.36 49.04 -10.76
CA THR A 47 36.43 47.62 -11.08
C THR A 47 36.34 46.71 -9.84
N GLU A 48 36.69 47.17 -8.65
CA GLU A 48 36.66 46.34 -7.43
C GLU A 48 35.26 46.23 -6.80
N ALA A 49 34.42 47.27 -6.95
CA ALA A 49 33.03 47.24 -6.49
C ALA A 49 32.15 46.23 -7.25
N LEU A 50 32.50 45.94 -8.51
CA LEU A 50 31.81 44.96 -9.35
C LEU A 50 32.07 43.51 -8.92
N GLN A 51 33.21 43.20 -8.27
CA GLN A 51 33.50 41.84 -7.79
C GLN A 51 32.61 41.41 -6.60
N HIS A 52 32.15 42.35 -5.79
CA HIS A 52 31.24 42.03 -4.68
C HIS A 52 29.81 41.71 -5.13
N PHE A 53 29.39 42.18 -6.30
CA PHE A 53 28.06 41.92 -6.87
C PHE A 53 27.83 40.43 -7.19
N ASP A 54 28.88 39.71 -7.58
CA ASP A 54 28.81 38.30 -7.96
C ASP A 54 28.36 37.42 -6.78
N THR A 55 28.72 37.81 -5.55
CA THR A 55 28.38 37.06 -4.32
C THR A 55 26.88 37.10 -4.00
N VAL A 56 26.19 38.21 -4.30
CA VAL A 56 24.74 38.34 -4.06
C VAL A 56 23.95 37.41 -4.98
N LEU A 57 24.40 37.27 -6.23
CA LEU A 57 23.79 36.36 -7.20
C LEU A 57 23.96 34.89 -6.76
N TRP A 58 25.13 34.50 -6.28
CA TRP A 58 25.37 33.16 -5.73
C TRP A 58 24.54 32.86 -4.49
N MET A 59 24.33 33.85 -3.61
CA MET A 59 23.49 33.69 -2.42
C MET A 59 22.02 33.46 -2.80
N TRP A 60 21.49 34.20 -3.78
CA TRP A 60 20.14 33.98 -4.30
C TRP A 60 19.98 32.61 -4.96
N LEU A 61 20.97 32.17 -5.73
CA LEU A 61 20.98 30.85 -6.35
C LEU A 61 20.99 29.73 -5.30
N LEU A 62 21.81 29.88 -4.25
CA LEU A 62 21.88 28.92 -3.16
C LEU A 62 20.56 28.87 -2.37
N ALA A 63 19.98 30.04 -2.07
CA ALA A 63 18.67 30.12 -1.39
C ALA A 63 17.58 29.43 -2.22
N PHE A 64 17.53 29.68 -3.53
CA PHE A 64 16.60 29.02 -4.44
C PHE A 64 16.79 27.49 -4.46
N LEU A 65 18.04 27.02 -4.51
CA LEU A 65 18.36 25.59 -4.49
C LEU A 65 17.92 24.93 -3.17
N LEU A 66 18.15 25.59 -2.03
CA LEU A 66 17.72 25.10 -0.72
C LEU A 66 16.20 25.00 -0.61
N VAL A 67 15.47 26.03 -1.04
CA VAL A 67 14.00 26.01 -1.05
C VAL A 67 13.49 24.84 -1.89
N LYS A 68 14.09 24.60 -3.06
CA LYS A 68 13.74 23.46 -3.93
C LYS A 68 14.03 22.11 -3.28
N VAL A 69 15.13 21.96 -2.55
CA VAL A 69 15.45 20.73 -1.81
C VAL A 69 14.43 20.46 -0.71
N ILE A 70 14.03 21.48 0.04
CA ILE A 70 13.03 21.35 1.10
C ILE A 70 11.68 20.93 0.49
N GLU A 71 11.24 21.62 -0.56
CA GLU A 71 9.99 21.31 -1.27
C GLU A 71 9.99 19.85 -1.79
N LEU A 72 11.11 19.39 -2.35
CA LEU A 72 11.22 18.02 -2.85
C LEU A 72 11.15 16.98 -1.72
N ARG A 73 11.85 17.23 -0.62
CA ARG A 73 11.81 16.35 0.56
C ARG A 73 10.40 16.25 1.12
N GLU A 74 9.70 17.37 1.21
CA GLU A 74 8.34 17.42 1.71
C GLU A 74 7.40 16.65 0.79
N ARG A 75 7.50 16.84 -0.54
CA ARG A 75 6.74 16.04 -1.52
C ARG A 75 7.02 14.54 -1.42
N LEU A 76 8.27 14.14 -1.17
CA LEU A 76 8.63 12.73 -0.98
C LEU A 76 8.00 12.18 0.30
N HIS A 77 8.10 12.89 1.41
CA HIS A 77 7.50 12.47 2.67
C HIS A 77 5.96 12.41 2.61
N GLN A 78 5.32 13.32 1.87
CA GLN A 78 3.88 13.27 1.64
C GLN A 78 3.50 12.03 0.82
N LYS A 79 4.21 11.75 -0.28
CA LYS A 79 3.97 10.54 -1.08
C LYS A 79 4.17 9.25 -0.28
N GLU A 80 5.22 9.20 0.54
CA GLU A 80 5.49 8.04 1.39
C GLU A 80 4.35 7.81 2.39
N ARG A 81 3.84 8.88 3.02
CA ARG A 81 2.66 8.79 3.90
C ARG A 81 1.41 8.34 3.18
N GLU A 82 1.11 8.91 2.02
CA GLU A 82 -0.03 8.50 1.20
C GLU A 82 0.05 7.02 0.78
N MET A 83 1.25 6.53 0.48
CA MET A 83 1.45 5.11 0.17
C MET A 83 1.23 4.22 1.39
N LEU A 84 1.72 4.62 2.56
CA LEU A 84 1.51 3.88 3.81
C LEU A 84 0.03 3.84 4.21
N GLU A 85 -0.68 4.94 4.08
CA GLU A 85 -2.13 5.01 4.34
C GLU A 85 -2.89 4.09 3.38
N LYS A 86 -2.58 4.13 2.08
CA LYS A 86 -3.18 3.21 1.10
C LYS A 86 -2.86 1.75 1.40
N GLN A 87 -1.64 1.46 1.81
CA GLN A 87 -1.23 0.10 2.16
C GLN A 87 -2.00 -0.40 3.39
N HIS A 88 -2.18 0.45 4.40
CA HIS A 88 -2.99 0.14 5.57
C HIS A 88 -4.46 -0.09 5.22
N ASP A 89 -5.04 0.75 4.35
CA ASP A 89 -6.42 0.59 3.89
C ASP A 89 -6.63 -0.73 3.12
N ILE A 90 -5.63 -1.14 2.32
CA ILE A 90 -5.65 -2.43 1.61
C ILE A 90 -5.57 -3.58 2.61
N GLU A 91 -4.66 -3.52 3.59
CA GLU A 91 -4.49 -4.56 4.61
C GLU A 91 -5.76 -4.74 5.46
N LEU A 92 -6.42 -3.64 5.83
CA LEU A 92 -7.69 -3.68 6.55
C LEU A 92 -8.78 -4.37 5.73
N LYS A 93 -8.91 -4.02 4.43
CA LYS A 93 -9.88 -4.66 3.53
C LYS A 93 -9.59 -6.14 3.35
N GLU A 94 -8.32 -6.50 3.20
CA GLU A 94 -7.92 -7.90 3.10
C GLU A 94 -8.31 -8.69 4.34
N THR A 95 -8.03 -8.15 5.53
CA THR A 95 -8.41 -8.77 6.81
C THR A 95 -9.92 -8.94 6.92
N GLN A 96 -10.71 -7.95 6.48
CA GLN A 96 -12.17 -8.03 6.46
C GLN A 96 -12.66 -9.14 5.52
N ILE A 97 -12.08 -9.24 4.32
CA ILE A 97 -12.44 -10.28 3.34
C ILE A 97 -12.08 -11.67 3.89
N GLN A 98 -10.90 -11.84 4.49
CA GLN A 98 -10.49 -13.11 5.09
C GLN A 98 -11.44 -13.54 6.21
N THR A 99 -11.84 -12.61 7.09
CA THR A 99 -12.80 -12.87 8.17
C THR A 99 -14.16 -13.27 7.59
N LEU A 100 -14.64 -12.55 6.56
CA LEU A 100 -15.89 -12.88 5.88
C LEU A 100 -15.84 -14.29 5.27
N HIS A 101 -14.71 -14.66 4.66
CA HIS A 101 -14.50 -15.97 4.08
C HIS A 101 -14.60 -17.09 5.12
N GLU A 102 -13.97 -16.92 6.28
CA GLU A 102 -14.03 -17.86 7.39
C GLU A 102 -15.47 -18.02 7.92
N VAL A 103 -16.21 -16.91 8.05
CA VAL A 103 -17.62 -16.93 8.45
C VAL A 103 -18.47 -17.68 7.42
N ILE A 104 -18.28 -17.43 6.12
CA ILE A 104 -19.01 -18.13 5.05
C ILE A 104 -18.72 -19.64 5.07
N LEU A 105 -17.46 -20.03 5.26
CA LEU A 105 -17.08 -21.44 5.34
C LEU A 105 -17.75 -22.11 6.56
N THR A 106 -17.76 -21.43 7.69
CA THR A 106 -18.40 -21.90 8.93
C THR A 106 -19.91 -22.06 8.72
N LEU A 107 -20.58 -21.04 8.19
CA LEU A 107 -22.01 -21.09 7.86
C LEU A 107 -22.31 -22.22 6.86
N LYS A 108 -21.45 -22.44 5.88
CA LYS A 108 -21.61 -23.55 4.93
C LYS A 108 -21.58 -24.89 5.63
N HIS A 109 -20.67 -25.10 6.58
CA HIS A 109 -20.64 -26.32 7.37
C HIS A 109 -21.88 -26.46 8.25
N GLU A 110 -22.27 -25.39 8.96
CA GLU A 110 -23.42 -25.39 9.85
C GLU A 110 -24.76 -25.59 9.13
N ILE A 111 -24.90 -25.10 7.88
CA ILE A 111 -26.11 -25.29 7.05
C ILE A 111 -26.11 -26.66 6.37
N ASN A 112 -24.96 -27.16 5.92
CA ASN A 112 -24.90 -28.48 5.30
C ASN A 112 -25.28 -29.61 6.26
N ASN A 113 -25.01 -29.46 7.56
CA ASN A 113 -25.36 -30.44 8.59
C ASN A 113 -26.88 -30.73 8.65
N PRO A 114 -27.77 -29.76 8.91
CA PRO A 114 -29.21 -29.98 8.91
C PRO A 114 -29.73 -30.39 7.54
N LEU A 115 -29.18 -29.89 6.43
CA LEU A 115 -29.56 -30.34 5.09
C LEU A 115 -29.27 -31.83 4.87
N ALA A 116 -28.12 -32.32 5.32
CA ALA A 116 -27.78 -33.74 5.24
C ALA A 116 -28.76 -34.60 6.06
N ILE A 117 -29.16 -34.12 7.25
CA ILE A 117 -30.17 -34.77 8.09
C ILE A 117 -31.53 -34.80 7.38
N ILE A 118 -32.00 -33.66 6.86
CA ILE A 118 -33.28 -33.54 6.13
C ILE A 118 -33.30 -34.48 4.93
N LEU A 119 -32.26 -34.46 4.09
CA LEU A 119 -32.13 -35.35 2.93
C LEU A 119 -32.07 -36.83 3.34
N GLY A 120 -31.45 -37.13 4.48
CA GLY A 120 -31.46 -38.47 5.07
C GLY A 120 -32.88 -38.93 5.42
N TYR A 121 -33.64 -38.10 6.13
CA TYR A 121 -35.03 -38.41 6.51
C TYR A 121 -35.96 -38.52 5.31
N ILE A 122 -35.83 -37.66 4.31
CA ILE A 122 -36.60 -37.73 3.06
C ILE A 122 -36.39 -39.10 2.39
N ARG A 123 -35.14 -39.57 2.29
CA ARG A 123 -34.84 -40.89 1.70
C ARG A 123 -35.44 -42.05 2.48
N LEU A 124 -35.58 -41.93 3.80
CA LEU A 124 -36.24 -42.93 4.64
C LEU A 124 -37.76 -42.88 4.47
N LEU A 125 -38.36 -41.69 4.53
CA LEU A 125 -39.79 -41.46 4.36
C LEU A 125 -40.28 -41.92 2.99
N ARG A 126 -39.51 -41.64 1.93
CA ARG A 126 -39.83 -42.05 0.56
C ARG A 126 -39.94 -43.57 0.39
N LYS A 127 -39.29 -44.36 1.25
CA LYS A 127 -39.39 -45.84 1.25
C LYS A 127 -40.60 -46.37 2.05
N GLN A 128 -41.18 -45.56 2.92
CA GLN A 128 -42.24 -45.97 3.85
C GLN A 128 -43.64 -45.47 3.43
N VAL A 129 -43.70 -44.41 2.63
CA VAL A 129 -44.95 -43.76 2.24
C VAL A 129 -45.35 -44.18 0.82
N ASN A 130 -46.58 -44.67 0.68
CA ASN A 130 -47.18 -45.05 -0.62
C ASN A 130 -48.27 -44.08 -1.09
N ASP A 131 -48.67 -43.13 -0.25
CA ASP A 131 -49.67 -42.11 -0.61
C ASP A 131 -49.08 -41.15 -1.67
N PRO A 132 -49.67 -41.05 -2.88
CA PRO A 132 -49.14 -40.22 -3.97
C PRO A 132 -48.98 -38.74 -3.60
N ASP A 133 -49.90 -38.19 -2.81
CA ASP A 133 -49.86 -36.79 -2.40
C ASP A 133 -48.73 -36.53 -1.39
N ALA A 134 -48.52 -37.44 -0.43
CA ALA A 134 -47.40 -37.36 0.48
C ALA A 134 -46.04 -37.54 -0.23
N VAL A 135 -45.95 -38.43 -1.23
CA VAL A 135 -44.72 -38.59 -2.04
C VAL A 135 -44.39 -37.31 -2.79
N LYS A 136 -45.38 -36.63 -3.40
CA LYS A 136 -45.16 -35.31 -4.04
C LYS A 136 -44.59 -34.28 -3.08
N LYS A 137 -45.14 -34.18 -1.86
CA LYS A 137 -44.65 -33.25 -0.83
C LYS A 137 -43.21 -33.56 -0.42
N ILE A 138 -42.87 -34.85 -0.27
CA ILE A 138 -41.51 -35.27 0.04
C ILE A 138 -40.53 -34.85 -1.07
N ASP A 139 -40.92 -35.03 -2.34
CA ASP A 139 -40.10 -34.64 -3.50
C ASP A 139 -39.93 -33.11 -3.59
N GLU A 140 -40.96 -32.33 -3.25
CA GLU A 140 -40.86 -30.86 -3.17
C GLU A 140 -39.83 -30.42 -2.11
N ILE A 141 -39.84 -31.04 -0.93
CA ILE A 141 -38.88 -30.74 0.14
C ILE A 141 -37.45 -31.16 -0.27
N GLU A 142 -37.30 -32.29 -0.97
CA GLU A 142 -36.01 -32.75 -1.50
C GLU A 142 -35.46 -31.73 -2.49
N HIS A 143 -36.27 -31.29 -3.46
CA HIS A 143 -35.89 -30.28 -4.44
C HIS A 143 -35.53 -28.96 -3.79
N ALA A 144 -36.30 -28.49 -2.80
CA ALA A 144 -35.98 -27.27 -2.06
C ALA A 144 -34.63 -27.38 -1.32
N SER A 145 -34.39 -28.50 -0.66
CA SER A 145 -33.14 -28.77 0.08
C SER A 145 -31.92 -28.83 -0.85
N GLN A 146 -32.07 -29.46 -2.01
CA GLN A 146 -31.02 -29.52 -3.04
C GLN A 146 -30.73 -28.14 -3.63
N ARG A 147 -31.76 -27.31 -3.87
CA ARG A 147 -31.59 -25.92 -4.33
C ARG A 147 -30.81 -25.07 -3.33
N ILE A 148 -31.09 -25.20 -2.02
CA ILE A 148 -30.35 -24.49 -0.98
C ILE A 148 -28.87 -24.90 -1.00
N ASN A 149 -28.58 -26.20 -1.07
CA ASN A 149 -27.20 -26.70 -1.16
C ASN A 149 -26.47 -26.19 -2.41
N HIS A 150 -27.15 -26.12 -3.56
CA HIS A 150 -26.58 -25.56 -4.78
C HIS A 150 -26.25 -24.08 -4.64
N ALA A 151 -27.21 -23.26 -4.20
CA ALA A 151 -27.02 -21.82 -4.01
C ALA A 151 -25.89 -21.51 -3.02
N LEU A 152 -25.78 -22.30 -1.94
CA LEU A 152 -24.73 -22.16 -0.94
C LEU A 152 -23.34 -22.51 -1.50
N LYS A 153 -23.24 -23.53 -2.37
CA LYS A 153 -21.99 -23.87 -3.06
C LYS A 153 -21.57 -22.77 -4.03
N GLU A 154 -22.50 -22.24 -4.82
CA GLU A 154 -22.23 -21.14 -5.75
C GLU A 154 -21.80 -19.87 -5.01
N PHE A 155 -22.50 -19.51 -3.93
CA PHE A 155 -22.16 -18.37 -3.10
C PHE A 155 -20.76 -18.49 -2.48
N SER A 156 -20.44 -19.65 -1.91
CA SER A 156 -19.11 -19.93 -1.35
C SER A 156 -18.02 -19.92 -2.42
N ALA A 157 -18.28 -20.41 -3.63
CA ALA A 157 -17.31 -20.42 -4.72
C ALA A 157 -17.07 -19.02 -5.29
N ALA A 158 -18.12 -18.22 -5.50
CA ALA A 158 -18.02 -16.87 -6.04
C ALA A 158 -17.17 -15.93 -5.17
N GLN A 159 -17.23 -16.09 -3.84
CA GLN A 159 -16.47 -15.27 -2.89
C GLN A 159 -15.01 -15.71 -2.73
N VAL A 160 -14.65 -16.93 -3.16
CA VAL A 160 -13.25 -17.41 -3.16
C VAL A 160 -12.44 -16.74 -4.27
N TYR A 161 -13.09 -16.24 -5.33
CA TYR A 161 -12.43 -15.63 -6.48
C TYR A 161 -11.78 -14.26 -6.22
N GLU A 162 -11.93 -13.66 -5.03
CA GLU A 162 -11.31 -12.36 -4.71
C GLU A 162 -9.95 -12.45 -3.98
N VAL A 163 -9.46 -13.64 -3.61
CA VAL A 163 -8.20 -13.77 -2.84
C VAL A 163 -7.29 -14.86 -3.44
N SER A 164 -6.55 -14.53 -4.50
CA SER A 164 -5.45 -15.38 -4.99
C SER A 164 -4.11 -14.79 -4.53
N ASN A 165 -3.41 -15.54 -3.66
CA ASN A 165 -2.11 -15.17 -3.12
C ASN A 165 -1.02 -15.25 -4.21
N SER A 166 -0.38 -14.12 -4.55
CA SER A 166 0.78 -14.05 -5.45
C SER A 166 2.07 -13.70 -4.67
N PRO A 167 3.25 -14.21 -5.09
CA PRO A 167 4.53 -13.87 -4.45
C PRO A 167 4.96 -12.40 -4.55
N VAL A 168 4.21 -11.57 -5.29
CA VAL A 168 4.49 -10.14 -5.56
C VAL A 168 3.49 -9.22 -4.83
N GLY A 169 2.74 -9.75 -3.87
CA GLY A 169 1.57 -9.10 -3.27
C GLY A 169 0.27 -9.56 -3.94
N ASN A 170 -0.84 -9.42 -3.22
CA ASN A 170 -2.16 -9.87 -3.64
C ASN A 170 -2.61 -9.13 -4.91
N LEU A 171 -2.71 -9.86 -6.02
CA LEU A 171 -3.18 -9.35 -7.30
C LEU A 171 -4.51 -10.04 -7.63
N VAL A 172 -5.52 -9.22 -7.89
CA VAL A 172 -6.82 -9.65 -8.41
C VAL A 172 -6.60 -10.11 -9.85
N ASP A 173 -6.59 -11.44 -10.09
CA ASP A 173 -6.58 -12.03 -11.43
C ASP A 173 -8.01 -12.40 -11.83
N LEU A 174 -8.50 -11.81 -12.91
CA LEU A 174 -9.85 -11.95 -13.45
C LEU A 174 -9.95 -13.04 -14.53
N SER A 175 -9.10 -14.07 -14.49
CA SER A 175 -9.09 -15.11 -15.52
C SER A 175 -10.06 -16.26 -15.17
N PRO A 176 -11.03 -16.59 -16.05
CA PRO A 176 -11.98 -17.66 -15.79
C PRO A 176 -11.27 -19.02 -15.80
N TYR A 177 -11.50 -19.81 -14.74
CA TYR A 177 -11.02 -21.18 -14.60
C TYR A 177 -11.56 -22.04 -15.76
N LYS A 178 -10.67 -22.39 -16.71
CA LYS A 178 -10.93 -23.47 -17.66
C LYS A 178 -10.73 -24.79 -16.92
N GLU A 179 -11.79 -25.58 -16.81
CA GLU A 179 -11.67 -27.02 -16.58
C GLU A 179 -10.80 -27.61 -17.69
N THR A 180 -9.50 -27.78 -17.45
CA THR A 180 -8.71 -28.73 -18.23
C THR A 180 -8.99 -30.10 -17.67
N GLY A 181 -10.00 -30.72 -18.28
CA GLY A 181 -10.35 -32.10 -18.12
C GLY A 181 -9.13 -33.01 -18.28
N LYS A 182 -9.02 -33.94 -17.35
CA LYS A 182 -8.21 -35.15 -17.43
C LYS A 182 -8.60 -35.89 -18.72
N LYS A 183 -7.70 -35.99 -19.70
CA LYS A 183 -7.64 -37.12 -20.64
C LYS A 183 -6.28 -37.27 -21.35
N ALA A 184 -5.73 -38.45 -21.09
CA ALA A 184 -4.91 -39.30 -21.94
C ALA A 184 -3.47 -38.89 -22.32
N THR A 185 -2.57 -39.85 -22.04
CA THR A 185 -1.31 -40.28 -22.71
C THR A 185 -0.15 -40.30 -21.71
N SER A 186 0.66 -41.33 -21.59
CA SER A 186 0.63 -42.72 -22.04
C SER A 186 1.54 -43.53 -21.11
#